data_AF-A0A7S1MEM0-F1
#
_entry.id   AF-A0A7S1MEM0-F1
#
_cell.length_a   1.000
_cell.length_b   1.000
_cell.length_c   1.000
_cell.angle_alpha   90.00
_cell.angle_beta   90.00
_cell.angle_gamma   90.00
#
_symmetry.space_group_name_H-M   'P 1'
#
loop_
_entity.id
_entity.type
_entity.pdbx_description
1 polymer ?
#
loop_
_entity_poly.entity_id
_entity_poly.type
_entity_poly.pdbx_seq_one_letter_code
_entity_poly.pdbx_strand_id
1 'polypeptide(L)'
;AEAMLALTFNAYGSEDGGVKQMVYPTISKANHSCAPNAVVTAPEEGPGSVMCIREIAPGEEVFVSYLADVDLTTPAAARNKHLVDHWEFSCSCTRCEGQAEDVRRFACPSGCGGSCHALRPGDATGGQPVVTPW
;
A
#
# COMPACT_ATOMS: atom_id res chain seq x y z
N ALA A 1 18.01 -13.75 -19.04
CA ALA A 1 17.03 -14.23 -18.03
C ALA A 1 17.02 -13.30 -16.82
N GLU A 2 18.16 -13.07 -16.16
CA GLU A 2 18.25 -12.25 -14.92
C GLU A 2 17.87 -10.77 -15.10
N ALA A 3 18.27 -10.14 -16.21
CA ALA A 3 17.90 -8.75 -16.49
C ALA A 3 16.37 -8.55 -16.60
N MET A 4 15.64 -9.58 -17.06
CA MET A 4 14.18 -9.52 -17.14
C MET A 4 13.54 -9.60 -15.76
N LEU A 5 14.07 -10.45 -14.86
CA LEU A 5 13.62 -10.48 -13.46
C LEU A 5 13.82 -9.12 -12.77
N ALA A 6 14.97 -8.48 -12.98
CA ALA A 6 15.23 -7.16 -12.42
C ALA A 6 14.17 -6.14 -12.85
N LEU A 7 13.83 -6.11 -14.14
CA LEU A 7 12.77 -5.23 -14.67
C LEU A 7 11.39 -5.59 -14.11
N THR A 8 11.02 -6.87 -14.07
CA THR A 8 9.71 -7.32 -13.59
C THR A 8 9.41 -6.84 -12.17
N PHE A 9 10.38 -6.90 -11.26
CA PHE A 9 10.15 -6.60 -9.84
C PHE A 9 10.54 -5.18 -9.41
N ASN A 10 11.35 -4.46 -10.20
CA ASN A 10 11.95 -3.19 -9.76
C ASN A 10 11.72 -2.02 -10.72
N ALA A 11 11.10 -2.23 -11.87
CA ALA A 11 10.90 -1.17 -12.84
C ALA A 11 9.75 -0.23 -12.47
N TYR A 12 9.97 1.05 -12.73
CA TYR A 12 8.94 2.07 -12.83
C TYR A 12 8.60 2.29 -14.31
N GLY A 13 7.31 2.36 -14.64
CA GLY A 13 6.84 2.65 -15.99
C GLY A 13 6.70 4.15 -16.24
N SER A 14 6.96 4.60 -17.46
CA SER A 14 6.67 5.97 -17.92
C SER A 14 5.16 6.27 -17.97
N GLU A 15 4.82 7.56 -17.87
CA GLU A 15 3.42 8.02 -17.86
C GLU A 15 2.72 7.83 -19.22
N ASP A 16 3.47 7.66 -20.31
CA ASP A 16 2.99 7.37 -21.67
C ASP A 16 2.45 5.94 -21.89
N GLY A 17 2.00 5.27 -20.83
CA GLY A 17 1.52 3.90 -20.88
C GLY A 17 2.61 2.85 -20.72
N GLY A 18 3.74 3.21 -20.10
CA GLY A 18 4.82 2.28 -19.76
C GLY A 18 5.69 1.86 -20.95
N VAL A 19 5.80 2.71 -21.98
CA VAL A 19 6.68 2.46 -23.13
C VAL A 19 8.14 2.36 -22.70
N LYS A 20 8.53 3.09 -21.65
CA LYS A 20 9.84 3.03 -21.01
C LYS A 20 9.73 2.40 -19.62
N GLN A 21 10.75 1.63 -19.27
CA GLN A 21 10.95 1.04 -17.94
C GLN A 21 12.27 1.53 -17.36
N MET A 22 12.25 2.00 -16.11
CA MET A 22 13.42 2.56 -15.44
C MET A 22 13.64 1.84 -14.11
N VAL A 23 14.89 1.54 -13.80
CA VAL A 23 15.28 0.96 -12.51
C VAL A 23 16.15 1.96 -11.78
N TYR A 24 15.80 2.25 -10.53
CA TYR A 24 16.56 3.14 -9.66
C TYR A 24 17.12 2.32 -8.49
N PRO A 25 18.38 1.84 -8.55
CA PRO A 25 18.90 0.83 -7.61
C PRO A 25 18.77 1.19 -6.12
N THR A 26 18.83 2.48 -5.78
CA THR A 26 18.64 2.95 -4.41
C THR A 26 17.17 2.95 -4.00
N ILE A 27 16.27 3.38 -4.89
CA ILE A 27 14.83 3.44 -4.63
C ILE A 27 14.25 2.03 -4.53
N SER A 28 14.71 1.10 -5.38
CA SER A 28 14.28 -0.31 -5.39
C SER A 28 14.60 -1.09 -4.11
N LYS A 29 15.31 -0.48 -3.14
CA LYS A 29 15.50 -1.05 -1.79
C LYS A 29 14.33 -0.78 -0.84
N ALA A 30 13.48 0.21 -1.15
CA ALA A 30 12.36 0.56 -0.30
C ALA A 30 11.25 -0.48 -0.41
N ASN A 31 10.85 -1.05 0.73
CA ASN A 31 9.81 -2.07 0.78
C ASN A 31 8.41 -1.47 0.65
N HIS A 32 7.45 -2.35 0.38
CA HIS A 32 6.04 -1.98 0.27
C HIS A 32 5.37 -1.77 1.64
N SER A 33 4.55 -0.73 1.74
CA SER A 33 3.46 -0.66 2.73
C SER A 33 2.21 -0.04 2.08
N CYS A 34 1.02 -0.55 2.42
CA CYS A 34 -0.24 0.09 2.03
C CYS A 34 -0.49 1.39 2.82
N ALA A 35 0.25 1.63 3.90
CA ALA A 35 0.36 2.89 4.63
C ALA A 35 1.83 3.35 4.62
N PRO A 36 2.32 3.83 3.46
CA PRO A 36 3.72 4.19 3.31
C PRO A 36 4.07 5.43 4.13
N ASN A 37 5.36 5.65 4.36
CA ASN A 37 5.89 6.88 4.97
C ASN A 37 6.69 7.74 3.99
N ALA A 38 6.88 7.26 2.76
CA ALA A 38 7.45 8.00 1.66
C ALA A 38 6.72 7.73 0.34
N VAL A 39 6.90 8.64 -0.62
CA VAL A 39 6.42 8.53 -2.00
C VAL A 39 7.61 8.61 -2.96
N VAL A 40 7.49 7.92 -4.11
CA VAL A 40 8.49 7.93 -5.17
C VAL A 40 8.01 8.82 -6.32
N THR A 41 8.92 9.62 -6.86
CA THR A 41 8.76 10.24 -8.18
C THR A 41 9.79 9.66 -9.13
N ALA A 42 9.34 9.10 -10.26
CA ALA A 42 10.17 8.47 -11.28
C ALA A 42 9.89 9.13 -12.64
N PRO A 43 10.48 10.30 -12.92
CA PRO A 43 10.24 10.99 -14.20
C PRO A 43 10.82 10.19 -15.37
N GLU A 44 10.26 10.37 -16.57
CA GLU A 44 10.74 9.69 -17.79
C GLU A 44 12.21 10.00 -18.11
N GLU A 45 12.66 11.19 -17.73
CA GLU A 45 14.02 11.67 -17.93
C GLU A 45 14.52 12.29 -16.61
N GLY A 46 15.76 11.96 -16.23
CA GLY A 46 16.40 12.49 -15.03
C GLY A 46 16.30 11.58 -13.78
N PRO A 47 16.72 12.08 -12.61
CA PRO A 47 16.80 11.28 -11.40
C PRO A 47 15.42 11.07 -10.76
N GLY A 48 15.19 9.85 -10.27
CA GLY A 48 14.07 9.56 -9.37
C GLY A 48 14.33 10.14 -7.98
N SER A 49 13.26 10.39 -7.22
CA SER A 49 13.34 10.90 -5.84
C SER A 49 12.43 10.13 -4.91
N VAL A 50 12.81 10.06 -3.63
CA VAL A 50 11.99 9.54 -2.53
C VAL A 50 11.76 10.68 -1.56
N MET A 51 10.50 10.98 -1.28
CA MET A 51 10.10 12.09 -0.41
C MET A 51 9.28 11.54 0.76
N CYS A 52 9.63 11.91 1.99
CA CYS A 52 8.82 11.55 3.15
C CYS A 52 7.46 12.27 3.09
N ILE A 53 6.40 11.57 3.51
CA ILE A 53 5.04 12.12 3.61
C ILE A 53 4.57 12.26 5.07
N ARG A 54 5.45 11.87 6.00
CA ARG A 54 5.36 12.09 7.44
C ARG A 54 6.76 12.06 8.04
N GLU A 55 6.88 12.41 9.32
CA GLU A 55 8.13 12.22 10.06
C GLU A 55 8.55 10.74 10.07
N ILE A 56 9.84 10.49 9.91
CA ILE A 56 10.49 9.18 9.94
C ILE A 56 11.58 9.23 11.01
N ALA A 57 11.46 8.39 12.04
CA ALA A 57 12.42 8.39 13.13
C ALA A 57 13.75 7.71 12.73
N PRO A 58 14.88 8.03 13.40
CA PRO A 58 16.12 7.30 13.19
C PRO A 58 15.94 5.79 13.42
N GLY A 59 16.32 4.98 12.43
CA GLY A 59 16.16 3.52 12.47
C GLY A 59 14.78 3.01 12.04
N GLU A 60 13.82 3.90 11.77
CA GLU A 60 12.56 3.53 11.12
C GLU A 60 12.80 3.22 9.64
N GLU A 61 12.18 2.14 9.15
CA GLU A 61 12.27 1.74 7.76
C GLU A 61 11.48 2.68 6.83
N VAL A 62 12.03 2.93 5.63
CA VAL A 62 11.35 3.71 4.59
C VAL A 62 10.49 2.78 3.75
N PHE A 63 9.18 3.03 3.76
CA PHE A 63 8.20 2.30 2.98
C PHE A 63 7.57 3.19 1.92
N VAL A 64 7.41 2.62 0.72
CA VAL A 64 6.69 3.21 -0.41
C VAL A 64 5.51 2.30 -0.78
N SER A 65 4.54 2.80 -1.57
CA SER A 65 3.52 1.92 -2.16
C SER A 65 4.01 1.38 -3.51
N TYR A 66 3.76 0.12 -3.78
CA TYR A 66 3.94 -0.51 -5.10
C TYR A 66 2.63 -0.51 -5.89
N LEU A 67 1.53 -0.28 -5.18
CA LEU A 67 0.18 -0.22 -5.72
C LEU A 67 -0.13 1.21 -6.12
N ALA A 68 -0.92 1.36 -7.19
CA ALA A 68 -1.46 2.66 -7.55
C ALA A 68 -2.43 3.18 -6.47
N ASP A 69 -2.65 4.49 -6.43
CA ASP A 69 -3.53 5.10 -5.43
C ASP A 69 -4.96 4.52 -5.46
N VAL A 70 -5.46 4.18 -6.65
CA VAL A 70 -6.76 3.53 -6.81
C VAL A 70 -6.80 2.15 -6.16
N ASP A 71 -5.72 1.37 -6.24
CA ASP A 71 -5.64 0.04 -5.62
C ASP A 71 -5.60 0.14 -4.10
N LEU A 72 -5.02 1.22 -3.55
CA LEU A 72 -5.05 1.50 -2.11
C LEU A 72 -6.46 1.75 -1.56
N THR A 73 -7.44 2.04 -2.43
CA THR A 73 -8.86 2.15 -2.06
C THR A 73 -9.62 0.82 -2.05
N THR A 74 -8.94 -0.29 -2.38
CA THR A 74 -9.54 -1.63 -2.38
C THR A 74 -9.28 -2.37 -1.06
N PRO A 75 -10.10 -3.39 -0.71
CA PRO A 75 -9.92 -4.16 0.52
C PRO A 75 -8.57 -4.87 0.61
N ALA A 76 -8.11 -5.18 1.82
CA ALA A 76 -6.79 -5.76 2.06
C ALA A 76 -6.56 -7.09 1.30
N ALA A 77 -7.61 -7.89 1.11
CA ALA A 77 -7.54 -9.12 0.32
C ALA A 77 -7.23 -8.85 -1.18
N ALA A 78 -7.82 -7.80 -1.75
CA ALA A 78 -7.58 -7.42 -3.15
C ALA A 78 -6.15 -6.87 -3.33
N ARG A 79 -5.70 -6.01 -2.40
CA ARG A 79 -4.32 -5.50 -2.38
C ARG A 79 -3.29 -6.64 -2.26
N ASN A 80 -3.51 -7.57 -1.33
CA ASN A 80 -2.62 -8.73 -1.18
C ASN A 80 -2.62 -9.63 -2.42
N LYS A 81 -3.78 -9.86 -3.03
CA LYS A 81 -3.83 -10.60 -4.29
C LYS A 81 -2.95 -9.94 -5.36
N HIS A 82 -3.07 -8.63 -5.53
CA HIS A 82 -2.23 -7.86 -6.46
C HIS A 82 -0.75 -8.03 -6.12
N LEU A 83 -0.35 -7.88 -4.86
CA LEU A 83 1.04 -8.01 -4.44
C LEU A 83 1.61 -9.42 -4.64
N VAL A 84 0.82 -10.47 -4.39
CA VAL A 84 1.24 -11.86 -4.65
C VAL A 84 1.41 -12.11 -6.14
N ASP A 85 0.47 -11.64 -6.96
CA ASP A 85 0.50 -11.88 -8.42
C ASP A 85 1.68 -11.16 -9.11
N HIS A 86 2.17 -10.04 -8.55
CA HIS A 86 3.18 -9.18 -9.19
C HIS A 86 4.54 -9.14 -8.48
N TRP A 87 4.59 -9.36 -7.17
CA TRP A 87 5.81 -9.30 -6.35
C TRP A 87 6.02 -10.53 -5.44
N GLU A 88 5.15 -11.54 -5.54
CA GLU A 88 5.31 -12.84 -4.88
C GLU A 88 5.39 -12.76 -3.33
N PHE A 89 4.76 -11.75 -2.72
CA PHE A 89 4.66 -11.65 -1.25
C PHE A 89 3.28 -11.21 -0.77
N SER A 90 2.98 -11.54 0.48
CA SER A 90 1.80 -11.03 1.21
C SER A 90 2.21 -9.88 2.12
N CYS A 91 1.50 -8.76 2.02
CA CYS A 91 1.74 -7.58 2.85
C CYS A 91 1.18 -7.75 4.26
N SER A 92 2.04 -7.51 5.25
CA SER A 92 1.75 -7.51 6.69
C SER A 92 1.77 -6.11 7.30
N CYS A 93 1.53 -5.06 6.52
CA CYS A 93 1.49 -3.70 7.07
C CYS A 93 0.26 -3.50 7.98
N THR A 94 0.23 -2.42 8.76
CA THR A 94 -0.88 -2.11 9.69
C THR A 94 -2.25 -2.07 9.03
N ARG A 95 -2.36 -1.59 7.77
CA ARG A 95 -3.61 -1.63 7.00
C ARG A 95 -3.98 -3.04 6.53
N CYS A 96 -3.03 -3.94 6.38
CA CYS A 96 -3.24 -5.33 5.97
C CYS A 96 -3.36 -6.30 7.15
N GLU A 97 -3.00 -5.90 8.37
CA GLU A 97 -3.16 -6.69 9.62
C GLU A 97 -4.24 -6.14 10.57
N GLY A 98 -4.70 -4.90 10.40
CA GLY A 98 -5.75 -4.31 11.23
C GLY A 98 -7.09 -5.05 11.18
N GLN A 99 -7.75 -5.22 12.31
CA GLN A 99 -9.01 -6.00 12.43
C GLN A 99 -10.17 -5.49 11.56
N ALA A 100 -10.16 -4.20 11.23
CA ALA A 100 -11.22 -3.54 10.48
C ALA A 100 -10.70 -3.05 9.12
N GLU A 101 -11.53 -3.20 8.09
CA GLU A 101 -11.26 -2.69 6.74
C GLU A 101 -11.59 -1.20 6.67
N ASP A 102 -10.55 -0.38 6.54
CA ASP A 102 -10.64 1.09 6.46
C ASP A 102 -11.48 1.58 5.27
N VAL A 103 -11.43 0.86 4.15
CA VAL A 103 -12.18 1.18 2.92
C VAL A 103 -13.61 0.63 2.87
N ARG A 104 -14.02 -0.22 3.82
CA ARG A 104 -15.38 -0.79 3.90
C ARG A 104 -16.15 -0.14 5.05
N ARG A 105 -16.48 1.13 4.87
CA ARG A 105 -17.16 2.00 5.85
C ARG A 105 -18.67 2.04 5.63
N PHE A 106 -19.43 1.99 6.72
CA PHE A 106 -20.89 2.10 6.78
C PHE A 106 -21.30 3.19 7.75
N ALA A 107 -22.48 3.78 7.55
CA ALA A 107 -23.10 4.63 8.56
C ALA A 107 -23.45 3.79 9.80
N CYS A 108 -23.24 4.34 11.00
CA CYS A 108 -23.51 3.61 12.24
C CYS A 108 -25.01 3.26 12.34
N PRO A 109 -25.39 1.96 12.46
CA PRO A 109 -26.80 1.56 12.55
C PRO A 109 -27.53 2.12 13.77
N SER A 110 -26.81 2.51 14.82
CA SER A 110 -27.41 3.15 16.00
C SER A 110 -27.83 4.60 15.76
N GLY A 111 -27.50 5.19 14.61
CA GLY A 111 -27.87 6.55 14.26
C GLY A 111 -27.07 7.64 14.99
N CYS A 112 -25.95 7.30 15.66
CA CYS A 112 -25.15 8.28 16.42
C CYS A 112 -24.36 9.28 15.56
N GLY A 113 -24.44 9.22 14.22
CA GLY A 113 -23.67 10.04 13.30
C GLY A 113 -22.24 9.54 13.01
N GLY A 114 -21.78 8.49 13.70
CA GLY A 114 -20.48 7.87 13.45
C GLY A 114 -20.47 6.88 12.28
N SER A 115 -19.31 6.26 12.07
CA SER A 115 -19.12 5.20 11.06
C SER A 115 -18.64 3.88 11.66
N CYS A 116 -19.11 2.78 11.07
CA CYS A 116 -18.65 1.43 11.37
C CYS A 116 -17.84 0.89 10.20
N HIS A 117 -16.79 0.12 10.48
CA HIS A 117 -15.97 -0.54 9.47
C HIS A 117 -16.27 -2.03 9.43
N ALA A 118 -16.20 -2.66 8.25
CA ALA A 118 -16.32 -4.11 8.15
C ALA A 118 -15.16 -4.76 8.93
N LEU A 119 -15.49 -5.65 9.86
CA LEU A 119 -14.50 -6.55 10.43
C LEU A 119 -14.03 -7.56 9.39
N ARG A 120 -12.81 -8.04 9.55
CA ARG A 120 -12.28 -9.10 8.71
C ARG A 120 -12.90 -10.45 9.03
N PRO A 121 -13.02 -11.35 8.02
CA PRO A 121 -13.44 -12.73 8.26
C PRO A 121 -12.49 -13.41 9.25
N GLY A 122 -13.04 -13.96 10.34
CA GLY A 122 -12.25 -14.60 11.42
C GLY A 122 -12.13 -13.75 12.69
N ASP A 123 -12.20 -12.42 12.57
CA ASP A 123 -12.16 -11.49 13.72
C ASP A 123 -13.56 -11.17 14.27
N ALA A 124 -14.60 -11.75 13.67
CA ALA A 124 -16.00 -11.59 14.06
C ALA A 124 -16.35 -12.44 15.30
N THR A 125 -15.63 -12.30 16.41
CA THR A 125 -15.98 -12.93 17.69
C THR A 125 -16.87 -12.00 18.52
N GLY A 126 -18.13 -11.80 18.12
CA GLY A 126 -19.15 -11.14 18.95
C GLY A 126 -18.78 -9.78 19.57
N GLY A 127 -17.75 -9.12 19.04
CA GLY A 127 -17.12 -7.95 19.64
C GLY A 127 -17.84 -6.67 19.23
N GLN A 128 -17.94 -5.74 20.19
CA GLN A 128 -18.49 -4.41 19.96
C GLN A 128 -17.80 -3.74 18.77
N PRO A 129 -18.51 -2.87 18.02
CA PRO A 129 -17.91 -2.10 16.93
C PRO A 129 -16.67 -1.37 17.43
N VAL A 130 -15.54 -1.55 16.73
CA VAL A 130 -14.32 -0.78 16.99
C VAL A 130 -14.62 0.66 16.58
N VAL A 131 -14.82 1.52 17.58
CA VAL A 131 -15.01 2.95 17.37
C VAL A 131 -13.62 3.58 17.28
N THR A 132 -13.17 3.91 16.08
CA THR A 132 -11.93 4.68 15.91
C THR A 132 -12.23 6.17 16.07
N PRO A 133 -11.40 6.95 16.78
CA PRO A 133 -11.60 8.38 16.98
C PRO A 133 -11.10 9.15 15.75
N TRP A 134 -11.81 9.06 14.62
CA TRP A 134 -11.65 10.00 13.50
C TRP A 134 -13.01 10.25 12.84
#